data_AF-A0A355VBA7-F1
#
_entry.id   AF-A0A355VBA7-F1
#
_cell.length_a   1.000
_cell.length_b   1.000
_cell.length_c   1.000
_cell.angle_alpha   90.00
_cell.angle_beta   90.00
_cell.angle_gamma   90.00
#
_symmetry.space_group_name_H-M   'P 1'
#
loop_
_entity.id
_entity.type
_entity.pdbx_description
1 polymer ?
#
loop_
_entity_poly.entity_id
_entity_poly.type
_entity_poly.pdbx_seq_one_letter_code
_entity_poly.pdbx_strand_id
1 'polypeptide(L)'
;MRILGIRFQNLNSLLGEWEIDFTDPAYTSDGIFAIIGPTGAGKSTLLDAMCLALYGQTPRLGSITASSNEIMSRQSGECFAEITFSTQQGRYRAFWAQHRARKKPDGKLQAARHEVVDA
;
A
#
# COMPACT_ATOMS: atom_id res chain seq x y z
N MET A 1 4.13 -14.80 -10.67
CA MET A 1 3.60 -13.46 -10.39
C MET A 1 4.77 -12.49 -10.33
N ARG A 2 4.70 -11.33 -10.97
CA ARG A 2 5.73 -10.28 -10.92
C ARG A 2 5.09 -8.93 -10.61
N ILE A 3 5.55 -8.24 -9.57
CA ILE A 3 5.14 -6.87 -9.25
C ILE A 3 5.72 -5.92 -10.30
N LEU A 4 4.87 -5.05 -10.84
CA LEU A 4 5.23 -4.06 -11.86
C LEU A 4 5.36 -2.66 -11.26
N GLY A 5 4.49 -2.32 -10.31
CA GLY A 5 4.55 -1.02 -9.63
C GLY A 5 3.72 -1.02 -8.36
N ILE A 6 4.00 -0.05 -7.49
CA ILE A 6 3.26 0.19 -6.26
C ILE A 6 3.00 1.68 -6.10
N ARG A 7 1.76 2.02 -5.72
CA ARG A 7 1.33 3.36 -5.32
C ARG A 7 0.66 3.29 -3.96
N PHE A 8 0.92 4.24 -3.08
CA PHE A 8 0.28 4.26 -1.77
C PHE A 8 0.28 5.66 -1.18
N GLN A 9 -0.61 5.87 -0.21
CA GLN A 9 -0.77 7.17 0.43
C GLN A 9 -1.00 7.02 1.93
N ASN A 10 -0.33 7.87 2.72
CA ASN A 10 -0.53 8.05 4.16
C ASN A 10 -0.53 6.72 4.95
N LEU A 11 0.54 5.93 4.79
CA LEU A 11 0.73 4.68 5.54
C LEU A 11 1.87 4.85 6.55
N ASN A 12 1.63 4.52 7.82
CA ASN A 12 2.58 4.64 8.93
C ASN A 12 3.35 5.98 8.90
N SER A 13 4.67 5.94 8.72
CA SER A 13 5.55 7.11 8.64
C SER A 13 5.67 7.74 7.25
N LEU A 14 5.09 7.13 6.21
CA LEU A 14 5.14 7.63 4.83
C LEU A 14 3.88 8.42 4.53
N LEU A 15 3.96 9.73 4.82
CA LEU A 15 2.91 10.72 4.53
C LEU A 15 2.95 11.16 3.07
N GLY A 16 1.79 11.53 2.52
CA GLY A 16 1.66 11.91 1.12
C GLY A 16 1.54 10.69 0.21
N GLU A 17 1.54 10.93 -1.09
CA GLU A 17 1.47 9.90 -2.11
C GLU A 17 2.87 9.51 -2.57
N TRP A 18 3.09 8.20 -2.68
CA TRP A 18 4.35 7.59 -3.07
C TRP A 18 4.10 6.60 -4.20
N GLU A 19 5.03 6.56 -5.15
CA GLU A 19 4.98 5.67 -6.30
C GLU A 19 6.37 5.10 -6.58
N ILE A 20 6.42 3.81 -6.90
CA ILE A 20 7.62 3.13 -7.38
C ILE A 20 7.24 2.28 -8.58
N ASP A 21 7.88 2.56 -9.71
CA ASP A 21 7.79 1.77 -10.93
C ASP A 21 8.94 0.75 -10.98
N PHE A 22 8.64 -0.54 -10.79
CA PHE A 22 9.64 -1.62 -10.83
C PHE A 22 9.97 -2.07 -12.27
N THR A 23 9.39 -1.43 -13.28
CA THR A 23 9.74 -1.63 -14.70
C THR A 23 10.87 -0.72 -15.15
N ASP A 24 11.24 0.28 -14.35
CA ASP A 24 12.38 1.15 -14.62
C ASP A 24 13.69 0.34 -14.77
N PRO A 25 14.56 0.66 -15.75
CA PRO A 25 15.85 0.02 -15.93
C PRO A 25 16.70 -0.11 -14.66
N ALA A 26 16.61 0.86 -13.74
CA ALA A 26 17.33 0.85 -12.47
C ALA A 26 16.98 -0.35 -11.56
N TYR A 27 15.80 -0.97 -11.75
CA TYR A 27 15.38 -2.16 -11.00
C TYR A 27 15.49 -3.45 -11.80
N THR A 28 15.53 -3.36 -13.14
CA THR A 28 15.47 -4.54 -14.02
C THR A 28 16.83 -5.02 -14.50
N SER A 29 17.86 -4.16 -14.49
CA SER A 29 19.21 -4.50 -14.98
C SER A 29 19.84 -5.68 -14.23
N ASP A 30 19.79 -5.65 -12.91
CA ASP A 30 20.45 -6.63 -12.04
C ASP A 30 19.45 -7.58 -11.35
N GLY A 31 18.14 -7.27 -11.45
CA GLY A 31 17.05 -8.06 -10.86
C GLY A 31 17.02 -8.10 -9.34
N ILE A 32 17.96 -7.43 -8.66
CA ILE A 32 18.07 -7.33 -7.21
C ILE A 32 18.31 -5.87 -6.85
N PHE A 33 17.55 -5.36 -5.90
CA PHE A 33 17.73 -4.02 -5.33
C PHE A 33 17.58 -4.07 -3.81
N ALA A 34 18.09 -3.04 -3.12
CA ALA A 34 18.01 -2.93 -1.67
C ALA A 34 17.19 -1.71 -1.26
N ILE A 35 16.36 -1.87 -0.22
CA ILE A 35 15.65 -0.76 0.44
C ILE A 35 16.44 -0.42 1.71
N ILE A 36 17.16 0.70 1.68
CA ILE A 36 18.05 1.14 2.76
C ILE A 36 17.55 2.42 3.43
N GLY A 37 17.96 2.63 4.69
CA GLY A 37 17.60 3.81 5.47
C GLY A 37 17.56 3.53 6.97
N PRO A 38 17.47 4.57 7.82
CA PRO A 38 17.46 4.41 9.28
C PRO A 38 16.20 3.67 9.78
N THR A 39 16.24 3.21 11.03
CA THR A 39 15.04 2.67 11.71
C THR A 39 13.95 3.75 11.76
N GLY A 40 12.71 3.37 11.47
CA GLY A 40 11.58 4.31 11.39
C GLY A 40 11.37 4.98 10.02
N ALA A 41 12.32 4.84 9.08
CA ALA A 41 12.24 5.46 7.74
C ALA A 41 11.12 4.92 6.82
N GLY A 42 10.33 3.94 7.27
CA GLY A 42 9.22 3.40 6.48
C GLY A 42 9.56 2.23 5.55
N LYS A 43 10.75 1.64 5.66
CA LYS A 43 11.15 0.46 4.85
C LYS A 43 10.14 -0.68 4.93
N SER A 44 9.72 -1.07 6.14
CA SER A 44 8.69 -2.09 6.34
C SER A 44 7.29 -1.61 5.94
N THR A 45 7.04 -0.30 5.94
CA THR A 45 5.78 0.27 5.47
C THR A 45 5.57 0.02 3.99
N LEU A 46 6.63 0.11 3.17
CA LEU A 46 6.54 -0.23 1.75
C LEU A 46 6.10 -1.69 1.55
N LEU A 47 6.69 -2.64 2.30
CA LEU A 47 6.31 -4.06 2.24
C LEU A 47 4.89 -4.30 2.77
N ASP A 48 4.50 -3.60 3.84
CA ASP A 48 3.14 -3.66 4.37
C ASP A 48 2.12 -3.13 3.35
N ALA A 49 2.44 -2.07 2.62
CA ALA A 49 1.59 -1.54 1.56
C ALA A 49 1.36 -2.60 0.46
N MET A 50 2.39 -3.38 0.14
CA MET A 50 2.25 -4.49 -0.81
C MET A 50 1.27 -5.56 -0.32
N CYS A 51 1.43 -6.01 0.94
CA CYS A 51 0.53 -6.97 1.55
C CYS A 51 -0.90 -6.42 1.68
N LEU A 52 -1.03 -5.14 2.02
CA LEU A 52 -2.29 -4.46 2.19
C LEU A 52 -3.08 -4.40 0.89
N ALA A 53 -2.44 -4.00 -0.21
CA ALA A 53 -3.08 -3.95 -1.52
C ALA A 53 -3.57 -5.33 -1.97
N LEU A 54 -2.76 -6.37 -1.76
CA LEU A 54 -3.05 -7.73 -2.22
C LEU A 54 -4.07 -8.48 -1.34
N TYR A 55 -4.00 -8.30 -0.01
CA TYR A 55 -4.68 -9.17 0.93
C TYR A 55 -5.59 -8.43 1.93
N GLY A 56 -5.63 -7.10 1.91
CA GLY A 56 -6.42 -6.30 2.84
C GLY A 56 -5.94 -6.37 4.30
N GLN A 57 -4.73 -6.88 4.55
CA GLN A 57 -4.14 -7.06 5.87
C GLN A 57 -2.62 -6.90 5.80
N THR A 58 -2.00 -6.64 6.95
CA THR A 58 -0.53 -6.62 7.06
C THR A 58 -0.03 -7.67 8.03
N PRO A 59 1.18 -8.22 7.82
CA PRO A 59 1.74 -9.20 8.74
C PRO A 59 1.88 -8.69 10.18
N ARG A 60 2.04 -7.36 10.35
CA ARG A 60 2.29 -6.72 11.65
C ARG A 60 1.03 -6.37 12.42
N LEU A 61 -0.04 -6.00 11.73
CA LEU A 61 -1.26 -5.45 12.35
C LEU A 61 -2.47 -6.39 12.25
N GLY A 62 -2.37 -7.48 11.49
CA GLY A 62 -3.49 -8.39 11.26
C GLY A 62 -4.59 -7.76 10.39
N SER A 63 -5.86 -8.06 10.68
CA SER A 63 -6.99 -7.56 9.89
C SER A 63 -7.25 -6.08 10.14
N ILE A 64 -7.35 -5.29 9.08
CA ILE A 64 -7.83 -3.90 9.16
C ILE A 64 -9.34 -3.90 9.01
N THR A 65 -10.04 -3.25 9.94
CA THR A 65 -11.50 -3.28 10.03
C THR A 65 -12.09 -1.87 10.01
N ALA A 66 -13.42 -1.77 9.98
CA ALA A 66 -14.11 -0.49 10.16
C ALA A 66 -13.98 0.09 11.58
N SER A 67 -13.49 -0.69 12.56
CA SER A 67 -13.29 -0.26 13.94
C SER A 67 -11.83 0.04 14.28
N SER A 68 -10.87 -0.52 13.54
CA SER A 68 -9.44 -0.27 13.76
C SER A 68 -8.65 -0.23 12.46
N ASN A 69 -7.86 0.82 12.32
CA ASN A 69 -6.86 0.98 11.26
C ASN A 69 -5.65 1.70 11.86
N GLU A 70 -4.69 0.90 12.32
CA GLU A 70 -3.40 1.36 12.87
C GLU A 70 -2.36 1.63 11.78
N ILE A 71 -2.64 1.30 10.51
CA ILE A 71 -1.72 1.56 9.40
C ILE A 71 -1.88 2.96 8.80
N MET A 72 -3.07 3.57 8.88
CA MET A 72 -3.29 4.94 8.44
C MET A 72 -2.42 5.89 9.25
N SER A 73 -1.65 6.74 8.56
CA SER A 73 -0.81 7.75 9.22
C SER A 73 -1.65 8.62 10.17
N ARG A 74 -1.06 8.97 11.32
CA ARG A 74 -1.70 9.88 12.27
C ARG A 74 -2.05 11.19 11.59
N GLN A 75 -3.15 11.81 12.03
CA GLN A 75 -3.67 13.06 11.49
C GLN A 75 -4.07 13.01 10.00
N SER A 76 -4.15 11.82 9.38
CA SER A 76 -4.73 11.64 8.05
C SER A 76 -6.18 11.17 8.13
N GLY A 77 -6.98 11.58 7.15
CA GLY A 77 -8.37 11.15 7.01
C GLY A 77 -8.58 10.05 5.97
N GLU A 78 -7.53 9.65 5.25
CA GLU A 78 -7.57 8.63 4.20
C GLU A 78 -6.19 8.01 4.00
N CYS A 79 -6.18 6.76 3.54
CA CYS A 79 -5.00 6.06 3.06
C CYS A 79 -5.39 5.03 1.98
N PHE A 80 -4.44 4.69 1.12
CA PHE A 80 -4.60 3.63 0.15
C PHE A 80 -3.27 2.91 -0.12
N ALA A 81 -3.39 1.70 -0.66
CA ALA A 81 -2.29 0.94 -1.25
C ALA A 81 -2.78 0.29 -2.55
N GLU A 82 -1.96 0.37 -3.58
CA GLU A 82 -2.22 -0.14 -4.92
C GLU A 82 -0.99 -0.87 -5.43
N ILE A 83 -1.18 -2.07 -5.97
CA ILE A 83 -0.15 -2.80 -6.70
C ILE A 83 -0.64 -3.10 -8.10
N THR A 84 0.23 -2.86 -9.07
CA THR A 84 0.11 -3.44 -10.40
C THR A 84 1.04 -4.63 -10.52
N PHE A 85 0.55 -5.77 -11.00
CA PHE A 85 1.31 -7.00 -11.12
C PHE A 85 0.91 -7.81 -12.37
N SER A 86 1.79 -8.71 -12.79
CA SER A 86 1.54 -9.64 -13.89
C SER A 86 1.53 -11.09 -13.41
N THR A 87 0.67 -11.89 -14.03
CA THR A 87 0.64 -13.35 -13.91
C THR A 87 0.74 -13.98 -15.29
N GLN A 88 0.65 -15.31 -15.39
CA GLN A 88 0.56 -15.98 -16.68
C GLN A 88 -0.76 -15.66 -17.42
N GLN A 89 -1.78 -15.18 -16.72
CA GLN A 89 -3.12 -14.93 -17.25
C GLN A 89 -3.32 -13.48 -17.72
N GLY A 90 -2.47 -12.54 -17.30
CA GLY A 90 -2.63 -11.13 -17.65
C GLY A 90 -1.97 -10.18 -16.66
N ARG A 91 -2.32 -8.90 -16.79
CA ARG A 91 -1.94 -7.83 -15.87
C ARG A 91 -3.15 -7.46 -15.01
N TYR A 92 -2.88 -7.22 -13.73
CA TYR A 92 -3.89 -6.97 -12.73
C TYR A 92 -3.47 -5.83 -11.81
N ARG A 93 -4.48 -5.16 -11.26
CA ARG A 93 -4.33 -4.10 -10.27
C ARG A 93 -5.09 -4.50 -9.02
N ALA A 94 -4.39 -4.64 -7.91
CA ALA A 94 -4.96 -4.82 -6.59
C ALA A 94 -4.99 -3.47 -5.88
N PHE A 95 -6.15 -3.07 -5.37
CA PHE A 95 -6.35 -1.77 -4.74
C PHE A 95 -7.07 -1.94 -3.40
N TRP A 96 -6.49 -1.35 -2.36
CA TRP A 96 -7.08 -1.24 -1.04
C TRP A 96 -7.12 0.21 -0.62
N ALA A 97 -8.25 0.68 -0.08
CA ALA A 97 -8.35 2.01 0.49
C ALA A 97 -9.31 2.08 1.66
N GLN A 98 -9.04 2.98 2.59
CA GLN A 98 -9.95 3.31 3.66
C GLN A 98 -9.89 4.80 3.98
N HIS A 99 -11.04 5.35 4.35
CA HIS A 99 -11.16 6.75 4.71
C HIS A 99 -12.00 6.89 5.98
N ARG A 100 -11.84 8.04 6.62
CA ARG A 100 -12.66 8.52 7.73
C ARG A 100 -13.79 9.38 7.21
N ALA A 101 -14.85 9.53 8.00
CA ALA A 101 -15.98 10.37 7.66
C ALA A 101 -15.51 11.77 7.24
N ARG A 102 -15.96 12.21 6.05
CA ARG A 102 -15.59 13.51 5.45
C ARG A 102 -14.07 13.70 5.27
N LYS A 103 -13.30 12.61 5.23
CA LYS A 103 -11.83 12.61 5.18
C LYS A 103 -11.18 13.45 6.30
N LYS A 104 -11.84 13.52 7.46
CA LYS A 104 -11.30 14.21 8.63
C LYS A 104 -10.54 13.26 9.53
N PRO A 105 -9.40 13.65 10.13
CA PRO A 105 -8.58 12.75 10.95
C PRO A 105 -9.28 12.18 12.19
N ASP A 106 -10.22 12.93 12.74
CA ASP A 106 -11.07 12.59 13.88
C ASP A 106 -12.39 11.90 13.46
N GLY A 107 -12.65 11.78 12.16
CA GLY A 107 -13.83 11.14 11.63
C GLY A 107 -13.87 9.64 11.92
N LYS A 108 -15.08 9.09 12.04
CA LYS A 108 -15.31 7.65 12.15
C LYS A 108 -14.78 6.93 10.90
N LEU A 109 -14.05 5.83 11.09
CA LEU A 109 -13.59 4.98 10.00
C LEU A 109 -14.79 4.43 9.21
N GLN A 110 -14.66 4.43 7.88
CA GLN A 110 -15.61 3.82 6.96
C GLN A 110 -15.16 2.39 6.61
N ALA A 111 -16.03 1.63 5.97
CA ALA A 111 -15.65 0.32 5.44
C ALA A 111 -14.50 0.46 4.45
N ALA A 112 -13.52 -0.44 4.53
CA ALA A 112 -12.44 -0.49 3.56
C ALA A 112 -12.96 -1.02 2.22
N ARG A 113 -12.46 -0.46 1.13
CA ARG A 113 -12.63 -1.00 -0.23
C ARG A 113 -11.41 -1.86 -0.54
N HIS A 114 -11.64 -3.08 -1.00
CA HIS A 114 -10.59 -3.97 -1.49
C HIS A 114 -11.05 -4.63 -2.78
N GLU A 115 -10.27 -4.49 -3.84
CA GLU A 115 -10.60 -5.01 -5.16
C GLU A 115 -9.36 -5.46 -5.92
N VAL A 116 -9.55 -6.43 -6.81
CA VAL A 116 -8.58 -6.82 -7.82
C VAL A 116 -9.29 -6.75 -9.17
N VAL A 117 -8.70 -6.01 -10.11
CA VAL A 117 -9.24 -5.79 -11.45
C VAL A 117 -8.18 -6.06 -12.51
N ASP A 118 -8.59 -6.28 -13.75
CA ASP A 118 -7.67 -6.27 -14.89
C ASP A 118 -7.03 -4.88 -15.05
N ALA A 119 -5.72 -4.83 -15.32
CA ALA A 119 -4.93 -3.60 -15.44
C ALA A 119 -4.64 -3.21 -16.88
#